data_AF-A0A538DY90-F1
#
_entry.id   AF-A0A538DY90-F1
#
_cell.length_a   1.000
_cell.length_b   1.000
_cell.length_c   1.000
_cell.angle_alpha   90.00
_cell.angle_beta   90.00
_cell.angle_gamma   90.00
#
_symmetry.space_group_name_H-M   'P 1'
#
loop_
_entity.id
_entity.type
_entity.pdbx_description
1 polymer ?
#
loop_
_entity_poly.entity_id
_entity_poly.type
_entity_poly.pdbx_seq_one_letter_code
_entity_poly.pdbx_strand_id
1 'polypeptide(L)'
;MGDHDGKPGGFGTSPFSSPTYCAQQPDDTAAFFSNFATLPSDEAHTIAAPGLCLLLYVLNGDLAVESGTSGAAPLISGTIALCIVDDRCKGTPGDVMRTVLSDAERYNHAHQGYGFSGDPLRPIDGKYFGYLIRTAPY
;
A
#
# COMPACT_ATOMS: atom_id res chain seq x y z
N MET A 1 1.87 0.34 -4.13
CA MET A 1 1.12 0.32 -5.40
C MET A 1 0.92 1.75 -5.90
N GLY A 2 0.47 1.92 -7.15
CA GLY A 2 -0.08 3.19 -7.61
C GLY A 2 -1.59 3.20 -7.51
N ASP A 3 -2.14 4.30 -7.01
CA ASP A 3 -3.58 4.53 -6.80
C ASP A 3 -3.88 5.97 -7.24
N HIS A 4 -4.61 6.10 -8.35
CA HIS A 4 -4.83 7.38 -9.01
C HIS A 4 -6.17 8.03 -8.63
N ASP A 5 -7.11 7.27 -8.04
CA ASP A 5 -8.45 7.78 -7.74
C ASP A 5 -9.00 7.45 -6.34
N GLY A 6 -8.20 6.76 -5.52
CA GLY A 6 -8.54 6.33 -4.16
C GLY A 6 -9.59 5.22 -4.11
N LYS A 7 -9.89 4.57 -5.25
CA LYS A 7 -10.94 3.57 -5.36
C LYS A 7 -10.36 2.23 -5.80
N PRO A 8 -10.99 1.12 -5.38
CA PRO A 8 -10.65 -0.18 -5.89
C PRO A 8 -11.03 -0.36 -7.37
N GLY A 9 -10.25 -1.15 -8.09
CA GLY A 9 -10.62 -1.76 -9.36
C GLY A 9 -9.69 -1.46 -10.53
N GLY A 10 -8.66 -0.63 -10.34
CA GLY A 10 -7.66 -0.33 -11.36
C GLY A 10 -8.20 0.48 -12.54
N PHE A 11 -9.22 1.30 -12.32
CA PHE A 11 -9.86 2.12 -13.37
C PHE A 11 -9.55 3.61 -13.25
N GLY A 12 -8.74 4.00 -12.26
CA GLY A 12 -8.28 5.36 -12.07
C GLY A 12 -7.47 5.87 -13.26
N THR A 13 -7.73 7.13 -13.64
CA THR A 13 -6.92 7.83 -14.64
C THR A 13 -5.83 8.63 -13.94
N SER A 14 -4.58 8.43 -14.33
CA SER A 14 -3.49 9.27 -13.81
C SER A 14 -3.77 10.75 -14.08
N PRO A 15 -3.67 11.63 -13.07
CA PRO A 15 -3.82 13.08 -13.26
C PRO A 15 -2.61 13.73 -13.95
N PHE A 16 -1.52 12.97 -14.17
CA PHE A 16 -0.29 13.45 -14.79
C PHE A 16 -0.33 13.29 -16.31
N SER A 17 0.25 14.26 -17.02
CA SER A 17 0.44 14.17 -18.47
C SER A 17 1.62 13.26 -18.84
N SER A 18 1.48 12.53 -19.95
CA SER A 18 2.58 11.77 -20.55
C SER A 18 3.71 12.68 -21.05
N PRO A 19 4.97 12.20 -21.09
CA PRO A 19 5.43 10.84 -20.79
C PRO A 19 6.11 10.70 -19.41
N THR A 20 5.43 11.09 -18.33
CA THR A 20 5.94 10.82 -16.97
C THR A 20 5.72 9.35 -16.60
N TYR A 21 6.51 8.81 -15.66
CA TYR A 21 6.24 7.46 -15.13
C TYR A 21 4.90 7.40 -14.38
N CYS A 22 4.46 8.51 -13.76
CA CYS A 22 3.14 8.61 -13.15
C CYS A 22 2.02 8.39 -14.17
N ALA A 23 2.14 9.02 -15.35
CA ALA A 23 1.17 8.89 -16.43
C ALA A 23 1.15 7.50 -17.09
N GLN A 24 2.25 6.75 -16.98
CA GLN A 24 2.42 5.46 -17.65
C GLN A 24 2.08 4.27 -16.75
N GLN A 25 2.21 4.40 -15.42
CA GLN A 25 1.87 3.30 -14.54
C GLN A 25 0.35 3.17 -14.41
N PRO A 26 -0.22 1.97 -14.66
CA PRO A 26 -1.65 1.75 -14.48
C PRO A 26 -2.07 1.86 -13.02
N ASP A 27 -3.34 2.20 -12.82
CA ASP A 27 -4.00 2.23 -11.53
C ASP A 27 -4.07 0.84 -10.87
N ASP A 28 -4.05 0.79 -9.55
CA ASP A 28 -4.02 -0.42 -8.72
C ASP A 28 -3.02 -1.47 -9.23
N THR A 29 -1.77 -1.04 -9.49
CA THR A 29 -0.67 -1.97 -9.82
C THR A 29 0.52 -1.81 -8.88
N ALA A 30 1.27 -2.89 -8.69
CA ALA A 30 2.54 -2.85 -7.99
C ALA A 30 3.44 -1.76 -8.61
N ALA A 31 4.00 -0.88 -7.77
CA ALA A 31 4.82 0.21 -8.28
C ALA A 31 6.09 -0.36 -8.92
N PHE A 32 6.46 0.12 -10.11
CA PHE A 32 7.52 -0.47 -10.93
C PHE A 32 8.88 -0.55 -10.21
N PHE A 33 9.13 0.35 -9.26
CA PHE A 33 10.36 0.42 -8.46
C PHE A 33 10.29 -0.35 -7.14
N SER A 34 9.11 -0.86 -6.75
CA SER A 34 8.95 -1.51 -5.45
C SER A 34 9.74 -2.82 -5.42
N ASN A 35 10.52 -3.00 -4.35
CA ASN A 35 11.02 -4.33 -4.01
C ASN A 35 9.88 -5.22 -3.52
N PHE A 36 10.16 -6.52 -3.47
CA PHE A 36 9.24 -7.59 -3.08
C PHE A 36 9.97 -8.61 -2.20
N ALA A 37 9.22 -9.30 -1.35
CA ALA A 37 9.73 -10.43 -0.58
C ALA A 37 9.82 -11.68 -1.46
N THR A 38 10.79 -12.53 -1.15
CA THR A 38 11.01 -13.85 -1.78
C THR A 38 11.24 -14.96 -0.75
N LEU A 39 11.42 -14.61 0.52
CA LEU A 39 11.61 -15.54 1.62
C LEU A 39 10.33 -15.60 2.47
N PRO A 40 9.91 -16.80 2.93
CA PRO A 40 8.73 -16.92 3.80
C PRO A 40 8.79 -16.06 5.06
N SER A 41 9.99 -15.84 5.61
CA SER A 41 10.20 -14.95 6.76
C SER A 41 9.83 -13.50 6.45
N ASP A 42 10.15 -13.03 5.24
CA ASP A 42 9.94 -11.66 4.81
C ASP A 42 8.47 -11.46 4.40
N GLU A 43 7.88 -12.46 3.74
CA GLU A 43 6.46 -12.48 3.40
C GLU A 43 5.58 -12.36 4.64
N ALA A 44 5.96 -13.04 5.74
CA ALA A 44 5.21 -13.06 7.01
C ALA A 44 5.06 -11.68 7.67
N HIS A 45 5.79 -10.66 7.23
CA HIS A 45 5.69 -9.29 7.73
C HIS A 45 5.61 -8.22 6.62
N THR A 46 5.35 -8.62 5.36
CA THR A 46 5.27 -7.68 4.23
C THR A 46 3.85 -7.16 4.04
N ILE A 47 3.71 -5.85 3.89
CA ILE A 47 2.43 -5.17 3.64
C ILE A 47 2.62 -4.01 2.64
N ALA A 48 1.62 -3.75 1.81
CA ALA A 48 1.66 -2.73 0.78
C ALA A 48 0.79 -1.51 1.12
N ALA A 49 1.16 -0.35 0.56
CA ALA A 49 0.39 0.88 0.56
C ALA A 49 0.64 1.67 -0.75
N PRO A 50 -0.12 2.74 -1.02
CA PRO A 50 0.22 3.69 -2.08
C PRO A 50 1.63 4.26 -1.87
N GLY A 51 2.40 4.33 -2.94
CA GLY A 51 3.78 4.85 -2.90
C GLY A 51 4.22 5.51 -4.20
N LEU A 52 3.38 5.48 -5.22
CA LEU A 52 3.64 6.12 -6.51
C LEU A 52 2.95 7.49 -6.54
N CYS A 53 3.71 8.52 -6.92
CA CYS A 53 3.23 9.86 -7.26
C CYS A 53 2.32 10.48 -6.19
N LEU A 54 2.76 10.39 -4.93
CA LEU A 54 2.09 10.97 -3.78
C LEU A 54 2.35 12.47 -3.70
N LEU A 55 1.30 13.25 -3.47
CA LEU A 55 1.43 14.66 -3.12
C LEU A 55 1.81 14.79 -1.64
N LEU A 56 3.00 15.28 -1.35
CA LEU A 56 3.57 15.35 0.00
C LEU A 56 4.17 16.73 0.28
N TYR A 57 4.25 17.09 1.56
CA TYR A 57 5.04 18.23 1.99
C TYR A 57 6.54 17.93 1.92
N VAL A 58 7.32 18.88 1.43
CA VAL A 58 8.78 18.86 1.41
C VAL A 58 9.37 20.00 2.24
N LEU A 59 10.69 20.15 2.21
CA LEU A 59 11.40 21.21 2.95
C LEU A 59 10.76 22.57 2.70
N ASN A 60 10.73 23.40 3.74
CA ASN A 60 10.13 24.75 3.74
C ASN A 60 8.60 24.80 3.60
N GLY A 61 7.89 23.67 3.66
CA GLY A 61 6.42 23.62 3.61
C GLY A 61 5.84 23.63 2.20
N ASP A 62 6.69 23.52 1.18
CA ASP A 62 6.26 23.35 -0.21
C ASP A 62 5.62 21.97 -0.43
N LEU A 63 4.82 21.85 -1.48
CA LEU A 63 4.26 20.57 -1.93
C LEU A 63 5.04 20.03 -3.12
N ALA A 64 5.34 18.75 -3.11
CA ALA A 64 5.94 18.04 -4.24
C ALA A 64 5.23 16.70 -4.48
N VAL A 65 5.34 16.21 -5.72
CA VAL A 65 4.90 14.87 -6.09
C VAL A 65 6.12 13.96 -6.08
N GLU A 66 6.13 13.00 -5.15
CA GLU A 66 7.26 12.10 -4.94
C GLU A 66 6.82 10.64 -5.03
N SER A 67 7.77 9.74 -5.31
CA SER A 67 7.53 8.31 -5.40
C SER A 67 8.57 7.52 -4.61
N GLY A 68 8.11 6.51 -3.89
CA GLY A 68 8.99 5.61 -3.15
C GLY A 68 8.25 4.77 -2.13
N THR A 69 8.86 3.65 -1.75
CA THR A 69 8.44 2.91 -0.55
C THR A 69 8.62 3.74 0.73
N SER A 70 9.49 4.76 0.69
CA SER A 70 9.59 5.82 1.70
C SER A 70 8.30 6.63 1.88
N GLY A 71 7.47 6.77 0.84
CA GLY A 71 6.15 7.38 0.92
C GLY A 71 5.06 6.40 1.37
N ALA A 72 5.20 5.12 1.04
CA ALA A 72 4.29 4.07 1.51
C ALA A 72 4.43 3.80 3.03
N ALA A 73 5.67 3.80 3.55
CA ALA A 73 5.97 3.54 4.95
C ALA A 73 5.21 4.44 5.97
N PRO A 74 5.14 5.78 5.81
CA PRO A 74 4.38 6.63 6.71
C PRO A 74 2.86 6.43 6.60
N LEU A 75 2.32 6.06 5.44
CA LEU A 75 0.89 5.70 5.31
C LEU A 75 0.57 4.45 6.13
N ILE A 76 1.44 3.44 6.07
CA ILE A 76 1.33 2.23 6.89
C ILE A 76 1.45 2.60 8.38
N SER A 77 2.47 3.38 8.74
CA SER A 77 2.73 3.76 10.14
C SER A 77 1.58 4.58 10.75
N GLY A 78 1.00 5.51 9.98
CA GLY A 78 -0.17 6.28 10.40
C GLY A 78 -1.40 5.39 10.63
N THR A 79 -1.65 4.44 9.73
CA THR A 79 -2.74 3.46 9.90
C THR A 79 -2.54 2.58 11.13
N ILE A 80 -1.31 2.13 11.38
CA ILE A 80 -0.96 1.34 12.57
C ILE A 80 -1.16 2.19 13.84
N ALA A 81 -0.76 3.45 13.83
CA ALA A 81 -0.96 4.35 14.96
C ALA A 81 -2.46 4.52 15.27
N LEU A 82 -3.29 4.70 14.25
CA LEU A 82 -4.75 4.74 14.41
C LEU A 82 -5.31 3.43 14.99
N CYS A 83 -4.85 2.28 14.49
CA CYS A 83 -5.24 0.97 15.03
C CYS A 83 -4.86 0.80 16.51
N ILE A 84 -3.73 1.35 16.94
CA ILE A 84 -3.30 1.35 18.35
C ILE A 84 -4.19 2.27 19.19
N VAL A 85 -4.49 3.47 18.69
CA VAL A 85 -5.38 4.44 19.38
C VAL A 85 -6.81 3.92 19.48
N ASP A 86 -7.30 3.20 18.48
CA ASP A 86 -8.60 2.51 18.46
C ASP A 86 -8.63 1.24 19.35
N ASP A 87 -7.53 0.94 20.06
CA ASP A 87 -7.42 -0.21 20.96
C ASP A 87 -7.61 -1.58 20.26
N ARG A 88 -7.48 -1.62 18.92
CA ARG A 88 -7.54 -2.86 18.13
C ARG A 88 -6.17 -3.51 17.95
N CYS A 89 -5.11 -2.72 17.84
CA CYS A 89 -3.74 -3.17 17.77
C CYS A 89 -3.08 -3.07 19.16
N LYS A 90 -2.74 -4.20 19.78
CA LYS A 90 -2.13 -4.27 21.12
C LYS A 90 -0.96 -5.24 21.17
N GLY A 91 -0.13 -5.10 22.20
CA GLY A 91 0.94 -6.03 22.51
C GLY A 91 2.27 -5.63 21.90
N THR A 92 3.06 -6.62 21.50
CA THR A 92 4.37 -6.44 20.87
C THR A 92 4.22 -5.94 19.43
N PRO A 93 5.30 -5.43 18.79
CA PRO A 93 5.27 -5.10 17.36
C PRO A 93 4.83 -6.27 16.47
N GLY A 94 5.19 -7.50 16.83
CA GLY A 94 4.73 -8.70 16.13
C GLY A 94 3.23 -8.98 16.30
N ASP A 95 2.66 -8.70 17.47
CA ASP A 95 1.21 -8.79 17.70
C ASP A 95 0.46 -7.78 16.84
N VAL A 96 0.92 -6.53 16.84
CA VAL A 96 0.37 -5.44 16.03
C VAL A 96 0.40 -5.79 14.54
N MET A 97 1.55 -6.22 14.02
CA MET A 97 1.67 -6.60 12.61
C MET A 97 0.78 -7.78 12.24
N ARG A 98 0.62 -8.78 13.13
CA ARG A 98 -0.32 -9.89 12.88
C ARG A 98 -1.75 -9.41 12.75
N THR A 99 -2.20 -8.49 13.59
CA THR A 99 -3.53 -7.88 13.48
C THR A 99 -3.70 -7.15 12.15
N VAL A 100 -2.75 -6.30 11.79
CA VAL A 100 -2.79 -5.48 10.57
C VAL A 100 -2.81 -6.37 9.31
N LEU A 101 -1.95 -7.40 9.26
CA LEU A 101 -1.91 -8.35 8.15
C LEU A 101 -3.21 -9.16 8.04
N SER A 102 -3.75 -9.64 9.17
CA SER A 102 -5.02 -10.37 9.19
C SER A 102 -6.19 -9.50 8.73
N ASP A 103 -6.22 -8.23 9.12
CA ASP A 103 -7.28 -7.30 8.73
C ASP A 103 -7.19 -6.93 7.24
N ALA A 104 -5.98 -6.74 6.71
CA ALA A 104 -5.74 -6.51 5.28
C ALA A 104 -6.16 -7.73 4.44
N GLU A 105 -5.70 -8.93 4.82
CA GLU A 105 -6.04 -10.19 4.16
C GLU A 105 -7.56 -10.42 4.13
N ARG A 106 -8.20 -10.38 5.31
CA ARG A 106 -9.63 -10.64 5.46
C ARG A 106 -10.46 -9.68 4.63
N TYR A 107 -10.08 -8.40 4.60
CA TYR A 107 -10.82 -7.40 3.84
C TYR A 107 -10.64 -7.58 2.34
N ASN A 108 -9.44 -7.90 1.87
CA ASN A 108 -9.16 -8.20 0.46
C ASN A 108 -9.96 -9.44 -0.01
N HIS A 109 -10.03 -10.49 0.79
CA HIS A 109 -10.88 -11.65 0.51
C HIS A 109 -12.38 -11.32 0.46
N ALA A 110 -12.87 -10.52 1.40
CA ALA A 110 -14.28 -10.12 1.46
C ALA A 110 -14.69 -9.14 0.35
N HIS A 111 -13.74 -8.36 -0.19
CA HIS A 111 -13.97 -7.34 -1.20
C HIS A 111 -13.03 -7.58 -2.37
N GLN A 112 -13.40 -8.46 -3.29
CA GLN A 112 -12.58 -8.83 -4.46
C GLN A 112 -12.26 -7.66 -5.42
N GLY A 113 -12.86 -6.48 -5.24
CA GLY A 113 -12.43 -5.26 -5.92
C GLY A 113 -11.23 -4.58 -5.24
N TYR A 114 -11.11 -4.73 -3.91
CA TYR A 114 -10.03 -4.14 -3.11
C TYR A 114 -8.70 -4.85 -3.35
N GLY A 115 -7.60 -4.09 -3.28
CA GLY A 115 -6.25 -4.61 -3.49
C GLY A 115 -5.60 -4.00 -4.70
N PHE A 116 -4.61 -4.69 -5.27
CA PHE A 116 -3.91 -4.26 -6.47
C PHE A 116 -3.30 -5.45 -7.22
N SER A 117 -3.03 -5.29 -8.52
CA SER A 117 -2.28 -6.27 -9.31
C SER A 117 -0.84 -6.39 -8.77
N GLY A 118 -0.53 -7.53 -8.17
CA GLY A 118 0.69 -7.82 -7.42
C GLY A 118 0.44 -8.20 -5.96
N ASP A 119 -0.77 -8.04 -5.44
CA ASP A 119 -1.11 -8.55 -4.10
C ASP A 119 -1.29 -10.09 -4.07
N PRO A 120 -1.39 -10.72 -2.90
CA PRO A 120 -1.47 -12.18 -2.80
C PRO A 120 -2.71 -12.82 -3.47
N LEU A 121 -3.78 -12.07 -3.75
CA LEU A 121 -4.95 -12.59 -4.49
C LEU A 121 -4.81 -12.37 -6.00
N ARG A 122 -3.91 -11.49 -6.42
CA ARG A 122 -3.62 -11.13 -7.82
C ARG A 122 -2.10 -11.18 -8.04
N PRO A 123 -1.46 -12.34 -7.82
CA PRO A 123 -0.01 -12.42 -7.71
C PRO A 123 0.70 -12.13 -9.03
N ILE A 124 1.93 -11.64 -8.92
CA ILE A 124 2.90 -11.64 -10.00
C ILE A 124 3.91 -12.74 -9.70
N ASP A 125 4.15 -13.65 -10.65
CA ASP A 125 5.02 -14.81 -10.46
C ASP A 125 6.38 -14.43 -9.85
N GLY A 126 6.71 -15.09 -8.74
CA GLY A 126 7.98 -14.91 -8.02
C GLY A 126 8.10 -13.60 -7.24
N LYS A 127 7.01 -12.83 -7.06
CA LYS A 127 7.02 -11.56 -6.32
C LYS A 127 5.93 -11.52 -5.26
N TYR A 128 6.31 -11.27 -4.02
CA TYR A 128 5.37 -11.01 -2.93
C TYR A 128 5.45 -9.55 -2.47
N PHE A 129 4.38 -8.78 -2.71
CA PHE A 129 4.27 -7.38 -2.28
C PHE A 129 3.44 -7.21 -0.99
N GLY A 130 2.82 -8.28 -0.49
CA GLY A 130 1.88 -8.23 0.63
C GLY A 130 0.51 -7.67 0.24
N TYR A 131 -0.47 -7.84 1.13
CA TYR A 131 -1.81 -7.26 0.95
C TYR A 131 -1.75 -5.72 1.04
N LEU A 132 -2.69 -5.04 0.38
CA LEU A 132 -2.90 -3.62 0.58
C LEU A 132 -3.40 -3.34 2.00
N ILE A 133 -2.76 -2.41 2.71
CA ILE A 133 -3.15 -2.04 4.06
C ILE A 133 -4.56 -1.46 4.09
N ARG A 134 -5.40 -2.04 4.95
CA ARG A 134 -6.76 -1.55 5.19
C ARG A 134 -6.71 -0.34 6.13
N THR A 135 -7.21 0.80 5.67
CA THR A 135 -7.22 2.06 6.44
C THR A 135 -8.47 2.25 7.29
N ALA A 136 -9.59 1.57 7.02
CA ALA A 136 -10.83 1.69 7.83
C ALA A 136 -11.05 0.46 8.74
N PRO A 137 -11.46 0.59 10.01
CA PRO A 137 -12.22 1.70 10.60
C PRO A 137 -11.44 2.49 11.68
N TYR A 138 -10.11 2.51 11.60
CA TYR A 138 -9.25 3.18 12.59
C TYR A 138 -8.91 4.59 12.15
#